data_AF-R0DVJ3-F1
#
_entry.id   AF-R0DVJ3-F1
#
_cell.length_a   1.000
_cell.length_b   1.000
_cell.length_c   1.000
_cell.angle_alpha   90.00
_cell.angle_beta   90.00
_cell.angle_gamma   90.00
#
_symmetry.space_group_name_H-M   'P 1'
#
loop_
_entity.id
_entity.type
_entity.pdbx_description
1 polymer ?
#
loop_
_entity_poly.entity_id
_entity_poly.type
_entity_poly.pdbx_seq_one_letter_code
_entity_poly.pdbx_strand_id
1 'polypeptide(L)'
;MRMRRALNQLFPTNHKHVDVTGPTGDSPWAQMALLEHYIRKCRLKDAVRADLLAGDVTGQWNLYLDWTKSYRRVTEVISQPPTLESEDGIEAQDTAGDEEFELKTSDVIDEGPEIVPFATEDLAVYPPTTNSIEEAEATCIRLRMSSDKVQQLIDEGVFVGVSATELMERLAKPDNSREKHNPPKRRTSDAGVRTEGTYKYALIFEAHTDLDLGEGVKEPVYVYYAGQNEILGIIRNPRWSGRRPVRSAPIERVQGSFFGISKIEPVKYLQWNLNDYWNMGQDSAQYALLPIVMTDPLAQPNYQSMVMGLAAVWLADPNKTKFAQFPALWKDAIGLCQAIKAQIMESLEVTEAMMPAQGKGRKNAAQMGAMAQQEQLVIIDYAKRYEEVMLNPLLEDLFELDRQFRTKELTVATMGETGTQKRLQEIPPQAFGERYFFRWSGTAYVMGMQRMQQMIAWMNVLRGVPPQLLNGRKLDVTPILEFGTEQIFGVDVAPRILIDERNLFTIDPEEENLMMHNGLDAIVHEADEDAQHIQSHQRGAVMTGDPVGKFRAHIMEHMKAMQTKLQKQMGAQQPQGMPGVPGGAGPGVAGTPRLGAQPSMPRPQQPPGAIHPDHIQDAMAGPR
;
A
#
# COMPACT_ATOMS: atom_id res chain seq x y z
N MET A 1 -10.34 -9.18 3.85
CA MET A 1 -9.83 -8.09 4.72
C MET A 1 -8.30 -8.08 4.78
N ARG A 2 -7.66 -9.24 4.94
CA ARG A 2 -6.20 -9.43 4.81
C ARG A 2 -5.61 -8.72 3.60
N MET A 3 -6.10 -9.03 2.38
CA MET A 3 -5.70 -8.36 1.15
C MET A 3 -5.69 -6.83 1.25
N ARG A 4 -6.76 -6.20 1.77
CA ARG A 4 -6.85 -4.73 1.83
C ARG A 4 -5.78 -4.14 2.76
N ARG A 5 -5.51 -4.80 3.89
CA ARG A 5 -4.48 -4.36 4.84
C ARG A 5 -3.08 -4.61 4.27
N ALA A 6 -2.81 -5.78 3.71
CA ALA A 6 -1.56 -6.10 3.04
C ALA A 6 -1.26 -5.10 1.92
N LEU A 7 -2.25 -4.81 1.06
CA LEU A 7 -2.15 -3.81 -0.01
C LEU A 7 -1.80 -2.41 0.52
N ASN A 8 -2.34 -2.01 1.68
CA ASN A 8 -1.97 -0.74 2.30
C ASN A 8 -0.54 -0.72 2.84
N GLN A 9 0.00 -1.87 3.27
CA GLN A 9 1.40 -1.96 3.67
C GLN A 9 2.33 -1.95 2.45
N LEU A 10 1.95 -2.65 1.37
CA LEU A 10 2.71 -2.70 0.12
C LEU A 10 2.71 -1.34 -0.61
N PHE A 11 1.58 -0.64 -0.62
CA PHE A 11 1.39 0.63 -1.31
C PHE A 11 1.04 1.77 -0.34
N PRO A 12 2.02 2.29 0.43
CA PRO A 12 1.80 3.44 1.30
C PRO A 12 1.39 4.70 0.51
N THR A 13 0.80 5.68 1.20
CA THR A 13 0.27 6.89 0.56
C THR A 13 1.35 7.84 0.04
N ASN A 14 2.56 7.76 0.59
CA ASN A 14 3.72 8.42 0.00
C ASN A 14 4.11 7.62 -1.24
N HIS A 15 4.07 8.24 -2.42
CA HIS A 15 4.32 7.62 -3.74
C HIS A 15 5.79 7.15 -3.96
N LYS A 16 6.48 6.71 -2.89
CA LYS A 16 7.81 6.12 -2.91
C LYS A 16 7.68 4.68 -2.40
N HIS A 17 7.55 3.77 -3.35
CA HIS A 17 7.44 2.32 -3.18
C HIS A 17 8.76 1.60 -3.45
N VAL A 18 9.66 2.24 -4.20
CA VAL A 18 10.92 1.63 -4.65
C VAL A 18 12.13 2.33 -4.05
N ASP A 19 13.09 1.52 -3.64
CA ASP A 19 14.44 1.92 -3.30
C ASP A 19 15.42 1.27 -4.29
N VAL A 20 16.39 2.05 -4.77
CA VAL A 20 17.38 1.58 -5.74
C VAL A 20 18.76 1.93 -5.24
N THR A 21 19.65 0.96 -5.23
CA THR A 21 21.06 1.16 -4.87
C THR A 21 21.94 0.90 -6.09
N GLY A 22 22.70 1.91 -6.49
CA GLY A 22 23.69 1.79 -7.56
C GLY A 22 24.92 0.98 -7.14
N PRO A 23 25.80 0.63 -8.09
CA PRO A 23 27.00 -0.15 -7.82
C PRO A 23 28.02 0.59 -6.92
N THR A 24 27.97 1.92 -6.92
CA THR A 24 28.78 2.82 -6.07
C THR A 24 28.16 3.08 -4.70
N GLY A 25 26.94 2.59 -4.43
CA GLY A 25 26.16 2.89 -3.23
C GLY A 25 25.30 4.16 -3.33
N ASP A 26 25.37 4.88 -4.45
CA ASP A 26 24.55 6.08 -4.67
C ASP A 26 23.08 5.70 -4.96
N SER A 27 22.16 6.63 -4.68
CA SER A 27 20.72 6.49 -4.98
C SER A 27 20.39 7.11 -6.34
N PRO A 28 20.14 6.29 -7.39
CA PRO A 28 19.92 6.78 -8.75
C PRO A 28 18.47 7.26 -8.93
N TRP A 29 18.23 8.55 -8.71
CA TRP A 29 16.89 9.14 -8.72
C TRP A 29 16.12 8.97 -10.04
N ALA A 30 16.81 8.97 -11.18
CA ALA A 30 16.17 8.78 -12.48
C ALA A 30 15.56 7.37 -12.60
N GLN A 31 16.32 6.34 -12.25
CA GLN A 31 15.89 4.95 -12.27
C GLN A 31 14.76 4.70 -11.26
N MET A 32 14.84 5.33 -10.07
CA MET A 32 13.74 5.29 -9.10
C MET A 32 12.45 5.88 -9.69
N ALA A 33 12.53 7.07 -10.27
CA ALA A 33 11.37 7.73 -10.86
C ALA A 33 10.77 6.95 -12.05
N LEU A 34 11.62 6.32 -12.86
CA LEU A 34 11.21 5.46 -13.97
C LEU A 34 10.38 4.26 -13.48
N LEU A 35 10.87 3.55 -12.45
CA LEU A 35 10.13 2.42 -11.88
C LEU A 35 8.80 2.87 -11.25
N GLU A 36 8.77 4.01 -10.56
CA GLU A 36 7.53 4.60 -10.04
C GLU A 36 6.54 5.01 -11.14
N HIS A 37 7.05 5.41 -12.31
CA HIS A 37 6.21 5.64 -13.48
C HIS A 37 5.60 4.32 -13.96
N TYR A 38 6.38 3.24 -14.06
CA TYR A 38 5.87 1.93 -14.49
C TYR A 38 4.88 1.31 -13.50
N ILE A 39 5.11 1.42 -12.20
CA ILE A 39 4.17 0.96 -11.17
C ILE A 39 2.78 1.59 -11.36
N ARG A 40 2.74 2.89 -11.68
CA ARG A 40 1.50 3.63 -11.95
C ARG A 40 0.89 3.27 -13.30
N LYS A 41 1.71 3.23 -14.36
CA LYS A 41 1.27 2.92 -15.73
C LYS A 41 0.65 1.52 -15.82
N CYS A 42 1.28 0.52 -15.20
CA CYS A 42 0.79 -0.86 -15.16
C CYS A 42 -0.42 -1.06 -14.24
N ARG A 43 -0.83 -0.03 -13.48
CA ARG A 43 -1.82 -0.16 -12.39
C ARG A 43 -1.47 -1.31 -11.45
N LEU A 44 -0.19 -1.44 -11.08
CA LEU A 44 0.32 -2.59 -10.35
C LEU A 44 -0.44 -2.85 -9.04
N LYS A 45 -0.92 -1.79 -8.39
CA LYS A 45 -1.76 -1.90 -7.20
C LYS A 45 -3.02 -2.75 -7.42
N ASP A 46 -3.68 -2.62 -8.57
CA ASP A 46 -4.89 -3.39 -8.90
C ASP A 46 -4.53 -4.83 -9.27
N ALA A 47 -3.42 -5.03 -9.99
CA ALA A 47 -2.91 -6.37 -10.30
C ALA A 47 -2.55 -7.15 -9.03
N VAL A 48 -1.76 -6.54 -8.13
CA VAL A 48 -1.39 -7.11 -6.82
C VAL A 48 -2.63 -7.36 -5.96
N ARG A 49 -3.62 -6.47 -6.01
CA ARG A 49 -4.88 -6.68 -5.28
C ARG A 49 -5.58 -7.96 -5.70
N ALA A 50 -5.68 -8.22 -7.00
CA ALA A 50 -6.30 -9.43 -7.53
C ALA A 50 -5.44 -10.66 -7.21
N ASP A 51 -4.12 -10.56 -7.37
CA ASP A 51 -3.18 -11.67 -7.13
C ASP A 51 -3.15 -12.10 -5.65
N LEU A 52 -3.14 -11.14 -4.71
CA LEU A 52 -3.22 -11.43 -3.27
C LEU A 52 -4.52 -12.15 -2.89
N LEU A 53 -5.64 -11.80 -3.54
CA LEU A 53 -6.93 -12.44 -3.31
C LEU A 53 -6.96 -13.85 -3.90
N ALA A 54 -6.52 -13.99 -5.15
CA ALA A 54 -6.46 -15.27 -5.86
C ALA A 54 -5.54 -16.24 -5.11
N GLY A 55 -4.34 -15.81 -4.72
CA GLY A 55 -3.40 -16.63 -3.99
C GLY A 55 -3.94 -17.09 -2.64
N ASP A 56 -4.63 -16.25 -1.85
CA ASP A 56 -5.22 -16.66 -0.57
C ASP A 56 -6.18 -17.86 -0.76
N VAL A 57 -6.83 -17.96 -1.93
CA VAL A 57 -7.79 -19.01 -2.28
C VAL A 57 -7.14 -20.21 -2.96
N THR A 58 -6.21 -20.01 -3.90
CA THR A 58 -5.61 -21.08 -4.71
C THR A 58 -4.29 -21.61 -4.14
N GLY A 59 -3.64 -20.86 -3.24
CA GLY A 59 -2.33 -21.18 -2.68
C GLY A 59 -1.13 -20.69 -3.49
N GLN A 60 -1.36 -19.99 -4.62
CA GLN A 60 -0.30 -19.54 -5.53
C GLN A 60 -0.54 -18.10 -6.02
N TRP A 61 0.50 -17.27 -5.99
CA TRP A 61 0.56 -15.97 -6.65
C TRP A 61 1.09 -16.12 -8.06
N ASN A 62 0.49 -15.43 -9.03
CA ASN A 62 0.78 -15.57 -10.46
C ASN A 62 0.63 -14.23 -11.20
N LEU A 63 1.75 -13.74 -11.73
CA LEU A 63 1.81 -12.56 -12.58
C LEU A 63 2.44 -12.92 -13.92
N TYR A 64 1.78 -12.52 -15.00
CA TYR A 64 2.31 -12.55 -16.36
C TYR A 64 2.86 -11.16 -16.69
N LEU A 65 4.05 -11.13 -17.27
CA LEU A 65 4.77 -9.92 -17.64
C LEU A 65 4.92 -9.86 -19.15
N ASP A 66 4.62 -8.72 -19.73
CA ASP A 66 4.81 -8.49 -21.17
C ASP A 66 5.25 -7.04 -21.45
N TRP A 67 5.64 -6.75 -22.68
CA TRP A 67 5.87 -5.40 -23.17
C TRP A 67 4.85 -5.06 -24.25
N THR A 68 4.05 -4.04 -24.01
CA THR A 68 3.02 -3.61 -24.96
C THR A 68 3.46 -2.36 -25.71
N LYS A 69 3.13 -2.33 -27.00
CA LYS A 69 3.27 -1.17 -27.87
C LYS A 69 1.90 -0.82 -28.41
N SER A 70 1.44 0.39 -28.14
CA SER A 70 0.20 0.92 -28.70
C SER A 70 0.52 2.07 -29.65
N TYR A 71 -0.11 2.02 -30.82
CA TYR A 71 0.07 3.01 -31.86
C TYR A 71 -1.20 3.86 -31.93
N ARG A 72 -1.08 5.17 -31.73
CA ARG A 72 -2.14 6.10 -32.10
C ARG A 72 -1.60 7.06 -33.16
N ARG A 73 -2.37 7.23 -34.23
CA ARG A 73 -2.12 8.27 -35.20
C ARG A 73 -2.85 9.53 -34.76
N VAL A 74 -2.11 10.60 -34.50
CA VAL A 74 -2.67 11.89 -34.12
C VAL A 74 -2.42 12.86 -35.26
N THR A 75 -3.46 13.60 -35.65
CA THR A 75 -3.30 14.75 -36.53
C THR A 75 -3.32 15.99 -35.66
N GLU A 76 -2.19 16.70 -35.60
CA GLU A 76 -2.02 17.93 -34.84
C GLU A 76 -2.01 19.12 -35.80
N VAL A 77 -2.67 20.20 -35.41
CA VAL A 77 -2.56 21.48 -36.11
C VAL A 77 -1.32 22.18 -35.56
N ILE A 78 -0.30 22.38 -36.38
CA ILE A 78 0.93 23.06 -36.00
C ILE A 78 0.93 24.42 -36.69
N SER A 79 1.14 25.48 -35.91
CA SER A 79 1.41 26.82 -36.43
C SER A 79 2.88 26.85 -36.90
N GLN A 80 3.10 27.10 -38.18
CA GLN A 80 4.43 27.36 -38.74
C GLN A 80 4.46 28.77 -39.34
N PRO A 81 5.59 29.48 -39.23
CA PRO A 81 5.78 30.74 -39.94
C PRO A 81 5.76 30.47 -41.46
N PRO A 82 5.11 31.34 -42.26
CA PRO A 82 5.02 31.15 -43.69
C PRO A 82 6.42 31.12 -44.33
N THR A 83 6.61 30.18 -45.27
CA THR A 83 7.85 30.05 -46.04
C THR A 83 7.76 30.95 -47.27
N LEU A 84 8.69 31.91 -47.39
CA LEU A 84 8.84 32.72 -48.60
C LEU A 84 9.88 32.05 -49.50
N GLU A 85 9.47 31.68 -50.71
CA GLU A 85 10.39 31.29 -51.78
C GLU A 85 11.11 32.56 -52.28
N SER A 86 12.43 32.63 -52.08
CA SER A 86 13.27 33.63 -52.74
C SER A 86 13.59 33.19 -54.17
N GLU A 87 13.78 34.14 -55.09
CA GLU A 87 14.15 33.92 -56.50
C GLU A 87 15.43 33.08 -56.69
N ASP A 88 16.24 32.90 -55.64
CA ASP A 88 17.47 32.08 -55.64
C ASP A 88 17.26 30.63 -55.14
N GLY A 89 16.01 30.22 -54.89
CA GLY A 89 15.67 28.86 -54.43
C GLY A 89 16.07 28.54 -52.98
N ILE A 90 16.28 29.59 -52.16
CA ILE A 90 16.57 29.46 -50.73
C ILE A 90 15.28 29.79 -49.97
N GLU A 91 14.70 28.77 -49.34
CA GLU A 91 13.55 28.92 -48.44
C GLU A 91 13.95 29.75 -47.21
N ALA A 92 13.34 30.91 -47.03
CA ALA A 92 13.51 31.73 -45.84
C ALA A 92 12.19 31.76 -45.04
N GLN A 93 12.26 31.46 -43.75
CA GLN A 93 11.11 31.55 -42.84
C GLN A 93 10.81 33.02 -42.53
N ASP A 94 9.62 33.50 -42.86
CA ASP A 94 9.18 34.86 -42.55
C ASP A 94 8.59 34.89 -41.13
N THR A 95 9.31 35.50 -40.19
CA THR A 95 8.86 35.67 -38.80
C THR A 95 7.87 36.82 -38.61
N ALA A 96 7.53 37.56 -39.67
CA ALA A 96 6.62 38.71 -39.64
C ALA A 96 5.25 38.47 -40.31
N GLY A 97 5.04 37.32 -40.96
CA GLY A 97 3.79 36.95 -41.62
C GLY A 97 2.75 36.33 -40.69
N ASP A 98 1.47 36.33 -41.12
CA ASP A 98 0.38 35.64 -40.41
C ASP A 98 0.69 34.13 -40.30
N GLU A 99 0.51 33.57 -39.11
CA GLU A 99 0.77 32.14 -38.84
C GLU A 99 -0.05 31.23 -39.77
N GLU A 100 0.61 30.35 -40.53
CA GLU A 100 -0.06 29.32 -41.30
C GLU A 100 -0.25 28.06 -40.45
N PHE A 101 -1.47 27.53 -40.44
CA PHE A 101 -1.83 26.32 -39.72
C PHE A 101 -1.73 25.11 -40.64
N GLU A 102 -0.72 24.28 -40.44
CA GLU A 102 -0.53 23.03 -41.19
C GLU A 102 -1.01 21.82 -40.36
N LEU A 103 -1.66 20.86 -41.02
CA LEU A 103 -2.05 19.59 -40.41
C LEU A 103 -0.89 18.60 -40.50
N LYS A 104 -0.17 18.39 -39.40
CA LYS A 104 0.88 17.36 -39.31
C LYS A 104 0.32 16.09 -38.70
N THR A 105 0.42 14.98 -39.42
CA THR A 105 0.08 13.66 -38.88
C THR A 105 1.32 13.03 -38.27
N SER A 106 1.28 12.73 -36.97
CA SER A 106 2.36 12.07 -36.23
C SER A 106 1.86 10.76 -35.60
N ASP A 107 2.70 9.74 -35.65
CA ASP A 107 2.43 8.46 -34.99
C ASP A 107 2.99 8.52 -33.56
N VAL A 108 2.09 8.59 -32.58
CA VAL A 108 2.44 8.54 -31.15
C VAL A 108 2.46 7.07 -30.74
N ILE A 109 3.64 6.59 -30.39
CA ILE A 109 3.87 5.24 -29.88
C ILE A 109 3.90 5.33 -28.37
N ASP A 110 2.93 4.71 -27.71
CA ASP A 110 2.95 4.54 -26.25
C ASP A 110 3.35 3.10 -25.94
N GLU A 111 4.57 2.95 -25.40
CA GLU A 111 5.18 1.66 -25.08
C GLU A 111 5.47 1.53 -23.59
N GLY A 112 5.36 0.32 -23.04
CA GLY A 112 5.68 0.06 -21.64
C GLY A 112 5.38 -1.36 -21.20
N PRO A 113 5.79 -1.71 -19.97
CA PRO A 113 5.49 -3.01 -19.42
C PRO A 113 3.98 -3.16 -19.15
N GLU A 114 3.45 -4.36 -19.37
CA GLU A 114 2.13 -4.78 -18.91
C GLU A 114 2.31 -5.91 -17.88
N ILE A 115 1.60 -5.80 -16.76
CA ILE A 115 1.61 -6.81 -15.69
C ILE A 115 0.18 -7.28 -15.48
N VAL A 116 0.00 -8.60 -15.55
CA VAL A 116 -1.32 -9.22 -15.60
C VAL A 116 -1.42 -10.31 -14.56
N PRO A 117 -2.34 -10.21 -13.58
CA PRO A 117 -2.64 -11.35 -12.71
C PRO A 117 -3.45 -12.38 -13.49
N PHE A 118 -3.17 -13.66 -13.28
CA PHE A 118 -3.89 -14.75 -13.93
C PHE A 118 -4.16 -15.91 -12.96
N ALA A 119 -5.19 -16.69 -13.26
CA ALA A 119 -5.62 -17.75 -12.37
C ALA A 119 -4.62 -18.92 -12.34
N THR A 120 -4.45 -19.56 -11.18
CA THR A 120 -3.55 -20.71 -11.04
C THR A 120 -3.95 -21.89 -11.93
N GLU A 121 -5.24 -22.04 -12.23
CA GLU A 121 -5.76 -23.04 -13.17
C GLU A 121 -5.32 -22.82 -14.63
N ASP A 122 -4.83 -21.62 -14.96
CA ASP A 122 -4.30 -21.30 -16.28
C ASP A 122 -2.81 -21.63 -16.39
N LEU A 123 -2.13 -22.02 -15.29
CA LEU A 123 -0.72 -22.36 -15.26
C LEU A 123 -0.50 -23.87 -15.17
N ALA A 124 0.32 -24.40 -16.09
CA ALA A 124 0.91 -25.72 -15.97
C ALA A 124 2.43 -25.61 -15.86
N VAL A 125 3.04 -26.38 -14.95
CA VAL A 125 4.49 -26.41 -14.74
C VAL A 125 4.97 -27.86 -14.74
N TYR A 126 6.01 -28.13 -15.52
CA TYR A 126 6.62 -29.44 -15.66
C TYR A 126 8.14 -29.37 -15.46
N PRO A 127 8.75 -30.22 -14.62
CA PRO A 127 8.08 -31.13 -13.69
C PRO A 127 7.37 -30.35 -12.57
N PRO A 128 6.24 -30.86 -12.03
CA PRO A 128 5.50 -30.18 -10.95
C PRO A 128 6.26 -30.18 -9.62
N THR A 129 7.38 -30.90 -9.52
CA THR A 129 8.23 -30.99 -8.32
C THR A 129 9.28 -29.89 -8.26
N THR A 130 9.36 -29.01 -9.27
CA THR A 130 10.33 -27.93 -9.30
C THR A 130 10.06 -26.89 -8.21
N ASN A 131 11.13 -26.24 -7.75
CA ASN A 131 11.08 -25.24 -6.68
C ASN A 131 10.97 -23.81 -7.21
N SER A 132 11.36 -23.61 -8.46
CA SER A 132 11.38 -22.32 -9.13
C SER A 132 10.80 -22.47 -10.51
N ILE A 133 10.08 -21.44 -10.96
CA ILE A 133 9.53 -21.43 -12.31
C ILE A 133 10.62 -21.39 -13.37
N GLU A 134 11.81 -20.84 -13.07
CA GLU A 134 12.94 -20.80 -14.01
C GLU A 134 13.63 -22.17 -14.15
N GLU A 135 13.55 -23.03 -13.13
CA GLU A 135 14.13 -24.38 -13.15
C GLU A 135 13.21 -25.42 -13.79
N ALA A 136 11.97 -25.06 -14.14
CA ALA A 136 11.07 -25.97 -14.81
C ALA A 136 11.61 -26.34 -16.22
N GLU A 137 11.26 -27.50 -16.74
CA GLU A 137 11.58 -27.89 -18.12
C GLU A 137 10.59 -27.27 -19.12
N ALA A 138 9.33 -27.18 -18.73
CA ALA A 138 8.31 -26.48 -19.49
C ALA A 138 7.30 -25.79 -18.57
N THR A 139 6.83 -24.62 -19.00
CA THR A 139 5.65 -23.98 -18.41
C THR A 139 4.65 -23.68 -19.50
N CYS A 140 3.36 -23.80 -19.20
CA CYS A 140 2.32 -23.47 -20.17
C CYS A 140 1.25 -22.60 -19.54
N ILE A 141 0.85 -21.55 -20.25
CA ILE A 141 -0.19 -20.62 -19.84
C ILE A 141 -1.36 -20.73 -20.81
N ARG A 142 -2.57 -20.75 -20.25
CA ARG A 142 -3.82 -20.63 -20.99
C ARG A 142 -4.15 -19.15 -21.23
N LEU A 143 -3.96 -18.70 -22.46
CA LEU A 143 -4.30 -17.35 -22.92
C LEU A 143 -5.71 -17.31 -23.51
N ARG A 144 -6.47 -16.28 -23.14
CA ARG A 144 -7.78 -15.99 -23.70
C ARG A 144 -7.67 -14.68 -24.46
N MET A 145 -7.68 -14.73 -25.78
CA MET A 145 -7.43 -13.58 -26.64
C MET A 145 -8.70 -13.14 -27.38
N SER A 146 -8.84 -11.83 -27.56
CA SER A 146 -9.83 -11.24 -28.47
C SER A 146 -9.42 -11.46 -29.93
N SER A 147 -10.37 -11.34 -30.86
CA SER A 147 -10.09 -11.35 -32.30
C SER A 147 -8.99 -10.37 -32.68
N ASP A 148 -9.03 -9.17 -32.11
CA ASP A 148 -8.12 -8.08 -32.46
C ASP A 148 -6.69 -8.41 -32.03
N LYS A 149 -6.51 -9.06 -30.87
CA LYS A 149 -5.19 -9.47 -30.41
C LYS A 149 -4.63 -10.62 -31.23
N VAL A 150 -5.48 -11.55 -31.67
CA VAL A 150 -5.06 -12.62 -32.59
C VAL A 150 -4.63 -12.04 -33.94
N GLN A 151 -5.39 -11.08 -34.48
CA GLN A 151 -5.01 -10.40 -35.72
C GLN A 151 -3.68 -9.65 -35.58
N GLN A 152 -3.48 -8.93 -34.47
CA GLN A 152 -2.22 -8.25 -34.19
C GLN A 152 -1.02 -9.23 -34.21
N LEU A 153 -1.16 -10.42 -33.60
CA LEU A 153 -0.09 -11.42 -33.58
C LEU A 153 0.16 -12.07 -34.94
N ILE A 154 -0.85 -12.11 -35.81
CA ILE A 154 -0.68 -12.50 -37.23
C ILE A 154 0.08 -11.41 -37.98
N ASP A 155 -0.28 -10.14 -37.79
CA ASP A 155 0.35 -8.99 -38.45
C ASP A 155 1.81 -8.81 -38.01
N GLU A 156 2.12 -9.09 -36.74
CA GLU A 156 3.47 -9.13 -36.18
C GLU A 156 4.28 -10.36 -36.64
N GLY A 157 3.65 -11.32 -37.31
CA GLY A 157 4.28 -12.55 -37.82
C GLY A 157 4.57 -13.59 -36.73
N VAL A 158 3.99 -13.45 -35.54
CA VAL A 158 4.11 -14.43 -34.45
C VAL A 158 3.23 -15.65 -34.73
N PHE A 159 2.01 -15.43 -35.20
CA PHE A 159 1.12 -16.49 -35.67
C PHE A 159 1.25 -16.64 -37.19
N VAL A 160 1.67 -17.83 -37.62
CA VAL A 160 2.03 -18.09 -39.02
C VAL A 160 1.20 -19.24 -39.56
N GLY A 161 0.76 -19.11 -40.81
CA GLY A 161 0.16 -20.19 -41.59
C GLY A 161 -1.36 -20.20 -41.66
N VAL A 162 -1.87 -21.21 -42.36
CA VAL A 162 -3.31 -21.35 -42.70
C VAL A 162 -4.16 -21.52 -41.43
N SER A 163 -3.66 -22.25 -40.43
CA SER A 163 -4.37 -22.48 -39.16
C SER A 163 -4.68 -21.18 -38.40
N ALA A 164 -3.81 -20.17 -38.47
CA ALA A 164 -4.02 -18.87 -37.82
C ALA A 164 -5.14 -18.06 -38.50
N THR A 165 -5.19 -18.09 -39.84
CA THR A 165 -6.26 -17.44 -40.61
C THR A 165 -7.60 -18.16 -40.44
N GLU A 166 -7.61 -19.49 -40.43
CA GLU A 166 -8.81 -20.30 -40.12
C GLU A 166 -9.32 -20.08 -38.69
N LEU A 167 -8.44 -19.83 -37.72
CA LEU A 167 -8.82 -19.46 -36.35
C LEU A 167 -9.56 -18.11 -36.34
N MET A 168 -9.06 -17.12 -37.09
CA MET A 168 -9.74 -15.82 -37.24
C MET A 168 -11.11 -15.96 -37.91
N GLU A 169 -11.23 -16.77 -38.96
CA GLU A 169 -12.52 -17.05 -39.60
C GLU A 169 -13.51 -17.74 -38.64
N ARG A 170 -13.03 -18.64 -37.78
CA ARG A 170 -13.85 -19.28 -36.74
C ARG A 170 -14.37 -18.27 -35.71
N LEU A 171 -13.54 -17.30 -35.30
CA LEU A 171 -13.91 -16.24 -34.37
C LEU A 171 -14.88 -15.22 -34.99
N ALA A 172 -14.72 -14.90 -36.27
CA ALA A 172 -15.55 -13.93 -36.99
C ALA A 172 -16.98 -14.42 -37.28
N LYS A 173 -17.23 -15.75 -37.22
CA LYS A 173 -18.57 -16.30 -37.45
C LYS A 173 -19.53 -15.84 -36.34
N PRO A 174 -20.62 -15.12 -36.65
CA PRO A 174 -21.59 -14.71 -35.63
C PRO A 174 -22.27 -15.96 -35.05
N ASP A 175 -22.31 -16.08 -33.72
CA ASP A 175 -23.18 -17.07 -33.10
C ASP A 175 -24.63 -16.61 -33.24
N ASN A 176 -25.51 -17.52 -33.64
CA ASN A 176 -26.96 -17.30 -33.67
C ASN A 176 -27.57 -17.05 -32.27
N SER A 177 -26.78 -17.10 -31.20
CA SER A 177 -27.21 -16.72 -29.86
C SER A 177 -26.90 -15.23 -29.63
N ARG A 178 -27.94 -14.43 -29.38
CA ARG A 178 -27.78 -13.08 -28.81
C ARG A 178 -26.88 -13.19 -27.56
N GLU A 179 -25.70 -12.57 -27.62
CA GLU A 179 -24.79 -12.47 -26.48
C GLU A 179 -25.53 -11.81 -25.32
N LYS A 180 -25.91 -12.61 -24.32
CA LYS A 180 -26.58 -12.09 -23.13
C LYS A 180 -25.53 -11.44 -22.24
N HIS A 181 -25.53 -10.11 -22.20
CA HIS A 181 -24.76 -9.35 -21.23
C HIS A 181 -25.15 -9.78 -19.80
N ASN A 182 -24.19 -10.33 -19.04
CA ASN A 182 -24.42 -10.82 -17.67
C ASN A 182 -23.52 -10.03 -16.70
N PRO A 183 -24.02 -8.95 -16.07
CA PRO A 183 -23.23 -8.07 -15.19
C PRO A 183 -22.47 -8.80 -14.06
N PRO A 184 -23.03 -9.83 -13.40
CA PRO A 184 -22.31 -10.69 -12.45
C PRO A 184 -21.00 -11.30 -12.99
N LYS A 185 -20.93 -11.65 -14.27
CA LYS A 185 -19.73 -12.23 -14.88
C LYS A 185 -18.60 -11.22 -15.06
N ARG A 186 -18.85 -9.91 -14.92
CA ARG A 186 -17.78 -8.91 -14.94
C ARG A 186 -16.80 -9.06 -13.77
N ARG A 187 -17.21 -9.74 -12.69
CA ARG A 187 -16.35 -10.00 -11.52
C ARG A 187 -15.38 -11.17 -11.71
N THR A 188 -15.41 -11.90 -12.82
CA THR A 188 -14.41 -12.96 -13.06
C THR A 188 -13.00 -12.40 -13.20
N SER A 189 -12.85 -11.12 -13.59
CA SER A 189 -11.56 -10.42 -13.58
C SER A 189 -10.95 -10.34 -12.18
N ASP A 190 -11.77 -10.25 -11.13
CA ASP A 190 -11.29 -10.21 -9.74
C ASP A 190 -10.68 -11.55 -9.30
N ALA A 191 -10.99 -12.64 -10.02
CA ALA A 191 -10.39 -13.95 -9.85
C ALA A 191 -9.22 -14.21 -10.84
N GLY A 192 -8.77 -13.19 -11.57
CA GLY A 192 -7.72 -13.31 -12.60
C GLY A 192 -8.21 -13.93 -13.91
N VAL A 193 -9.51 -14.16 -14.08
CA VAL A 193 -10.08 -14.76 -15.31
C VAL A 193 -10.58 -13.65 -16.24
N ARG A 194 -9.82 -13.41 -17.31
CA ARG A 194 -10.03 -12.32 -18.30
C ARG A 194 -11.23 -12.49 -19.25
N THR A 195 -12.25 -13.26 -18.89
CA THR A 195 -13.48 -13.34 -19.71
C THR A 195 -14.41 -12.19 -19.32
N GLU A 196 -14.53 -11.18 -20.16
CA GLU A 196 -15.60 -10.17 -20.04
C GLU A 196 -16.96 -10.80 -20.41
N GLY A 197 -17.52 -11.65 -19.56
CA GLY A 197 -18.85 -12.20 -19.80
C GLY A 197 -18.93 -13.25 -20.92
N THR A 198 -19.74 -12.98 -21.94
CA THR A 198 -20.27 -13.96 -22.92
C THR A 198 -19.60 -13.83 -24.29
N TYR A 199 -18.59 -12.96 -24.42
CA TYR A 199 -17.89 -12.73 -25.69
C TYR A 199 -17.11 -13.95 -26.15
N LYS A 200 -17.10 -14.18 -27.47
CA LYS A 200 -16.22 -15.17 -28.11
C LYS A 200 -14.75 -14.78 -27.88
N TYR A 201 -13.94 -15.74 -27.45
CA TYR A 201 -12.50 -15.58 -27.33
C TYR A 201 -11.78 -16.79 -27.95
N ALA A 202 -10.57 -16.56 -28.43
CA ALA A 202 -9.66 -17.64 -28.81
C ALA A 202 -9.00 -18.22 -27.57
N LEU A 203 -9.05 -19.53 -27.41
CA LEU A 203 -8.29 -20.24 -26.40
C LEU A 203 -6.95 -20.68 -27.01
N ILE A 204 -5.88 -20.02 -26.57
CA ILE A 204 -4.52 -20.26 -27.05
C ILE A 204 -3.67 -20.69 -25.87
N PHE A 205 -2.78 -21.64 -26.10
CA PHE A 205 -1.81 -22.08 -25.11
C PHE A 205 -0.44 -21.57 -25.52
N GLU A 206 0.23 -20.92 -24.59
CA GLU A 206 1.62 -20.47 -24.73
C GLU A 206 2.49 -21.36 -23.86
N ALA A 207 3.39 -22.13 -24.47
CA ALA A 207 4.35 -22.96 -23.77
C ALA A 207 5.77 -22.40 -23.88
N HIS A 208 6.45 -22.28 -22.74
CA HIS A 208 7.85 -21.88 -22.63
C HIS A 208 8.69 -23.12 -22.37
N THR A 209 9.56 -23.49 -23.31
CA THR A 209 10.42 -24.67 -23.19
C THR A 209 11.68 -24.51 -24.04
N ASP A 210 12.63 -25.42 -23.89
CA ASP A 210 13.88 -25.39 -24.66
C ASP A 210 13.80 -26.38 -25.83
N LEU A 211 13.82 -25.86 -27.06
CA LEU A 211 13.78 -26.66 -28.28
C LEU A 211 15.07 -26.49 -29.10
N ASP A 212 15.48 -27.57 -29.76
CA ASP A 212 16.51 -27.50 -30.80
C ASP A 212 15.86 -27.06 -32.11
N LEU A 213 16.24 -25.85 -32.56
CA LEU A 213 15.72 -25.26 -33.79
C LEU A 213 16.50 -25.70 -35.05
N GLY A 214 17.31 -26.75 -34.95
CA GLY A 214 18.07 -27.34 -36.06
C GLY A 214 19.57 -27.06 -36.01
N GLU A 215 20.07 -26.39 -34.97
CA GLU A 215 21.48 -26.04 -34.77
C GLU A 215 22.19 -26.99 -33.79
N GLY A 216 21.49 -28.01 -33.26
CA GLY A 216 22.04 -28.97 -32.29
C GLY A 216 22.12 -28.45 -30.86
N VAL A 217 21.69 -27.20 -30.63
CA VAL A 217 21.64 -26.53 -29.33
C VAL A 217 20.19 -26.23 -29.00
N LYS A 218 19.76 -26.59 -27.80
CA LYS A 218 18.44 -26.23 -27.30
C LYS A 218 18.44 -24.76 -26.89
N GLU A 219 17.52 -23.99 -27.45
CA GLU A 219 17.31 -22.59 -27.12
C GLU A 219 15.94 -22.42 -26.45
N PRO A 220 15.79 -21.45 -25.53
CA PRO A 220 14.49 -21.15 -24.95
C PRO A 220 13.57 -20.55 -26.02
N VAL A 221 12.37 -21.12 -26.15
CA VAL A 221 11.39 -20.74 -27.16
C VAL A 221 9.98 -20.61 -26.56
N TYR A 222 9.15 -19.79 -27.22
CA TYR A 222 7.72 -19.71 -26.93
C TYR A 222 6.99 -20.42 -28.05
N VAL A 223 6.14 -21.38 -27.67
CA VAL A 223 5.34 -22.20 -28.57
C VAL A 223 3.87 -21.85 -28.36
N TYR A 224 3.24 -21.28 -29.38
CA TYR A 224 1.82 -20.98 -29.37
C TYR A 224 1.06 -22.08 -30.10
N TYR A 225 0.02 -22.63 -29.46
CA TYR A 225 -0.83 -23.65 -30.07
C TYR A 225 -2.29 -23.50 -29.67
N ALA A 226 -3.18 -23.94 -30.56
CA ALA A 226 -4.63 -23.96 -30.37
C ALA A 226 -5.13 -25.41 -30.44
N GLY A 227 -5.89 -25.84 -29.43
CA GLY A 227 -6.35 -27.23 -29.36
C GLY A 227 -5.20 -28.24 -29.25
N GLN A 228 -5.43 -29.47 -29.69
CA GLN A 228 -4.45 -30.57 -29.53
C GLN A 228 -3.42 -30.66 -30.67
N ASN A 229 -3.76 -30.18 -31.87
CA ASN A 229 -2.99 -30.48 -33.09
C ASN A 229 -2.57 -29.23 -33.90
N GLU A 230 -3.00 -28.02 -33.53
CA GLU A 230 -2.71 -26.82 -34.32
C GLU A 230 -1.62 -26.00 -33.61
N ILE A 231 -0.41 -26.00 -34.16
CA ILE A 231 0.64 -25.06 -33.75
C ILE A 231 0.43 -23.76 -34.53
N LEU A 232 0.31 -22.65 -33.81
CA LEU A 232 0.13 -21.31 -34.37
C LEU A 232 1.45 -20.62 -34.67
N GLY A 233 2.49 -20.88 -33.87
CA GLY A 233 3.80 -20.27 -34.05
C GLY A 233 4.82 -20.75 -33.04
N ILE A 234 6.10 -20.70 -33.43
CA ILE A 234 7.25 -20.95 -32.55
C ILE A 234 8.18 -19.76 -32.71
N ILE A 235 8.45 -19.06 -31.62
CA ILE A 235 9.38 -17.93 -31.60
C ILE A 235 10.52 -18.21 -30.62
N ARG A 236 11.73 -17.75 -30.95
CA ARG A 236 12.83 -17.69 -29.97
C ARG A 236 12.40 -16.79 -28.81
N ASN A 237 12.80 -17.13 -27.58
CA ASN A 237 12.45 -16.34 -26.40
C ASN A 237 12.82 -14.88 -26.69
N PRO A 238 11.84 -13.96 -26.75
CA PRO A 238 12.13 -12.60 -27.09
C PRO A 238 13.04 -11.97 -26.04
N ARG A 239 13.03 -12.41 -24.78
CA ARG A 239 13.76 -11.80 -23.66
C ARG A 239 15.26 -12.11 -23.68
N TRP A 240 16.08 -11.08 -23.57
CA TRP A 240 17.55 -11.24 -23.52
C TRP A 240 18.04 -11.97 -22.28
N SER A 241 17.30 -11.90 -21.16
CA SER A 241 17.66 -12.62 -19.94
C SER A 241 17.38 -14.13 -20.01
N GLY A 242 16.69 -14.60 -21.05
CA GLY A 242 16.27 -16.01 -21.17
C GLY A 242 15.22 -16.43 -20.15
N ARG A 243 14.80 -15.53 -19.24
CA ARG A 243 13.77 -15.79 -18.23
C ARG A 243 12.40 -16.01 -18.86
N ARG A 244 11.53 -16.69 -18.12
CA ARG A 244 10.13 -16.90 -18.52
C ARG A 244 9.30 -15.63 -18.27
N PRO A 245 8.20 -15.42 -19.01
CA PRO A 245 7.33 -14.26 -18.81
C PRO A 245 6.38 -14.38 -17.61
N VAL A 246 6.57 -15.39 -16.77
CA VAL A 246 5.72 -15.69 -15.62
C VAL A 246 6.51 -15.55 -14.34
N ARG A 247 5.95 -14.77 -13.42
CA ARG A 247 6.33 -14.81 -12.01
C ARG A 247 5.29 -15.61 -11.25
N SER A 248 5.72 -16.64 -10.54
CA SER A 248 4.83 -17.46 -9.73
C SER A 248 5.50 -17.91 -8.44
N ALA A 249 4.74 -17.87 -7.35
CA ALA A 249 5.24 -18.25 -6.04
C ALA A 249 4.14 -18.82 -5.13
N PRO A 250 4.45 -19.84 -4.32
CA PRO A 250 3.50 -20.41 -3.38
C PRO A 250 3.31 -19.53 -2.14
N ILE A 251 2.05 -19.43 -1.67
CA ILE A 251 1.73 -18.79 -0.37
C ILE A 251 2.22 -19.64 0.79
N GLU A 252 2.06 -20.94 0.72
CA GLU A 252 2.64 -21.90 1.67
C GLU A 252 3.31 -22.98 0.87
N ARG A 253 4.62 -23.14 1.06
CA ARG A 253 5.41 -24.03 0.24
C ARG A 253 5.22 -25.46 0.72
N VAL A 254 4.87 -26.34 -0.20
CA VAL A 254 4.85 -27.78 0.03
C VAL A 254 6.15 -28.36 -0.49
N GLN A 255 6.83 -29.15 0.34
CA GLN A 255 8.08 -29.78 -0.08
C GLN A 255 7.83 -30.74 -1.25
N GLY A 256 8.61 -30.60 -2.32
CA GLY A 256 8.49 -31.45 -3.52
C GLY A 256 7.33 -31.07 -4.44
N SER A 257 6.72 -29.89 -4.28
CA SER A 257 5.69 -29.36 -5.17
C SER A 257 5.97 -27.89 -5.50
N PHE A 258 5.79 -27.54 -6.76
CA PHE A 258 5.81 -26.16 -7.25
C PHE A 258 4.62 -25.36 -6.70
N PHE A 259 3.45 -26.01 -6.66
CA PHE A 259 2.22 -25.39 -6.18
C PHE A 259 2.15 -25.42 -4.66
N GLY A 260 1.69 -24.31 -4.08
CA GLY A 260 1.47 -24.16 -2.66
C GLY A 260 0.10 -24.64 -2.16
N ILE A 261 -0.11 -24.50 -0.85
CA ILE A 261 -1.40 -24.75 -0.19
C ILE A 261 -2.14 -23.43 0.03
N SER A 262 -3.45 -23.47 -0.18
CA SER A 262 -4.38 -22.38 0.09
C SER A 262 -4.52 -22.12 1.59
N LYS A 263 -4.62 -20.84 1.97
CA LYS A 263 -4.91 -20.45 3.37
C LYS A 263 -6.31 -20.89 3.83
N ILE A 264 -7.20 -21.22 2.89
CA ILE A 264 -8.57 -21.66 3.16
C ILE A 264 -8.62 -23.19 3.38
N GLU A 265 -7.61 -23.93 2.92
CA GLU A 265 -7.58 -25.39 2.99
C GLU A 265 -7.83 -25.95 4.40
N PRO A 266 -7.25 -25.40 5.49
CA PRO A 266 -7.51 -25.89 6.85
C PRO A 266 -8.94 -25.68 7.34
N VAL A 267 -9.63 -24.65 6.84
CA VAL A 267 -10.97 -24.25 7.31
C VAL A 267 -12.10 -24.69 6.39
N LYS A 268 -11.80 -25.33 5.25
CA LYS A 268 -12.82 -25.71 4.26
C LYS A 268 -13.96 -26.56 4.85
N TYR A 269 -13.61 -27.52 5.70
CA TYR A 269 -14.59 -28.40 6.34
C TYR A 269 -15.43 -27.65 7.39
N LEU A 270 -14.82 -26.70 8.11
CA LEU A 270 -15.55 -25.83 9.03
C LEU A 270 -16.55 -24.95 8.28
N GLN A 271 -16.17 -24.42 7.12
CA GLN A 271 -17.05 -23.62 6.28
C GLN A 271 -18.23 -24.43 5.71
N TRP A 272 -17.99 -25.67 5.29
CA TRP A 272 -19.08 -26.57 4.84
C TRP A 272 -20.04 -26.90 5.99
N ASN A 273 -19.50 -27.28 7.16
CA ASN A 273 -20.31 -27.52 8.35
C ASN A 273 -21.12 -26.28 8.76
N LEU A 274 -20.52 -25.08 8.67
CA LEU A 274 -21.22 -23.82 8.95
C LEU A 274 -22.42 -23.63 8.02
N ASN A 275 -22.24 -23.88 6.72
CA ASN A 275 -23.32 -23.75 5.75
C ASN A 275 -24.45 -24.75 6.05
N ASP A 276 -24.10 -26.00 6.38
CA ASP A 276 -25.08 -27.05 6.67
C ASP A 276 -25.85 -26.76 7.95
N TYR A 277 -25.16 -26.39 9.05
CA TYR A 277 -25.83 -25.99 10.30
C TYR A 277 -26.72 -24.77 10.12
N TRP A 278 -26.29 -23.81 9.31
CA TRP A 278 -27.11 -22.63 9.01
C TRP A 278 -28.37 -23.02 8.24
N ASN A 279 -28.25 -23.84 7.19
CA ASN A 279 -29.38 -24.31 6.40
C ASN A 279 -30.39 -25.10 7.26
N MET A 280 -29.93 -26.09 8.03
CA MET A 280 -30.79 -26.87 8.93
C MET A 280 -31.43 -25.99 10.03
N GLY A 281 -30.69 -25.00 10.54
CA GLY A 281 -31.22 -24.04 11.50
C GLY A 281 -32.32 -23.18 10.90
N GLN A 282 -32.16 -22.71 9.66
CA GLN A 282 -33.18 -21.95 8.95
C GLN A 282 -34.42 -22.80 8.67
N ASP A 283 -34.26 -24.05 8.25
CA ASP A 283 -35.38 -24.98 8.05
C ASP A 283 -36.16 -25.17 9.37
N SER A 284 -35.46 -25.43 10.48
CA SER A 284 -36.09 -25.53 11.81
C SER A 284 -36.83 -24.24 12.20
N ALA A 285 -36.28 -23.07 11.89
CA ALA A 285 -36.95 -21.80 12.16
C ALA A 285 -38.23 -21.64 11.34
N GLN A 286 -38.21 -22.02 10.06
CA GLN A 286 -39.40 -22.00 9.20
C GLN A 286 -40.47 -22.97 9.69
N TYR A 287 -40.10 -24.22 10.02
CA TYR A 287 -41.04 -25.21 10.56
C TYR A 287 -41.60 -24.81 11.94
N ALA A 288 -40.83 -24.13 12.78
CA ALA A 288 -41.31 -23.63 14.08
C ALA A 288 -42.38 -22.53 13.95
N LEU A 289 -42.46 -21.85 12.81
CA LEU A 289 -43.51 -20.87 12.53
C LEU A 289 -44.80 -21.53 12.00
N LEU A 290 -44.75 -22.81 11.60
CA LEU A 290 -45.93 -23.53 11.13
C LEU A 290 -46.76 -24.03 12.33
N PRO A 291 -48.03 -23.62 12.44
CA PRO A 291 -48.90 -24.14 13.49
C PRO A 291 -49.30 -25.58 13.17
N ILE A 292 -48.87 -26.52 14.00
CA ILE A 292 -49.27 -27.93 13.89
C ILE A 292 -50.45 -28.15 14.84
N VAL A 293 -51.55 -28.71 14.34
CA VAL A 293 -52.72 -29.04 15.17
C VAL A 293 -52.73 -30.54 15.41
N MET A 294 -52.58 -30.94 16.68
CA MET A 294 -52.76 -32.33 17.11
C MET A 294 -54.15 -32.47 17.71
N THR A 295 -54.98 -33.33 17.14
CA THR A 295 -56.33 -33.60 17.64
C THR A 295 -56.59 -35.10 17.74
N ASP A 296 -57.30 -35.51 18.78
CA ASP A 296 -57.80 -36.87 18.91
C ASP A 296 -58.98 -37.09 17.94
N PRO A 297 -58.85 -37.96 16.92
CA PRO A 297 -59.89 -38.18 15.93
C PRO A 297 -61.19 -38.75 16.52
N LEU A 298 -61.13 -39.41 17.69
CA LEU A 298 -62.32 -39.91 18.37
C LEU A 298 -63.10 -38.79 19.07
N ALA A 299 -62.40 -37.76 19.54
CA ALA A 299 -62.99 -36.61 20.19
C ALA A 299 -63.50 -35.57 19.18
N GLN A 300 -62.81 -35.43 18.05
CA GLN A 300 -63.18 -34.51 16.98
C GLN A 300 -63.15 -35.23 15.62
N PRO A 301 -64.20 -35.97 15.26
CA PRO A 301 -64.25 -36.73 14.00
C PRO A 301 -64.22 -35.84 12.76
N ASN A 302 -64.67 -34.59 12.88
CA ASN A 302 -64.67 -33.60 11.80
C ASN A 302 -63.39 -32.73 11.78
N TYR A 303 -62.24 -33.24 12.23
CA TYR A 303 -60.99 -32.46 12.27
C TYR A 303 -60.59 -31.88 10.90
N GLN A 304 -60.98 -32.52 9.80
CA GLN A 304 -60.71 -32.05 8.44
C GLN A 304 -61.46 -30.74 8.09
N SER A 305 -62.57 -30.43 8.77
CA SER A 305 -63.32 -29.19 8.56
C SER A 305 -62.80 -28.03 9.42
N MET A 306 -61.75 -28.24 10.22
CA MET A 306 -61.14 -27.20 11.01
C MET A 306 -60.26 -26.32 10.12
N VAL A 307 -60.75 -25.12 9.84
CA VAL A 307 -60.01 -24.12 9.06
C VAL A 307 -59.25 -23.19 10.01
N MET A 308 -57.96 -23.03 9.76
CA MET A 308 -57.13 -22.03 10.42
C MET A 308 -57.39 -20.65 9.80
N GLY A 309 -57.84 -19.70 10.62
CA GLY A 309 -58.07 -18.31 10.23
C GLY A 309 -57.80 -17.36 11.39
N LEU A 310 -57.68 -16.06 11.10
CA LEU A 310 -57.51 -15.04 12.14
C LEU A 310 -58.71 -15.09 13.10
N ALA A 311 -58.45 -15.28 14.40
CA ALA A 311 -59.48 -15.41 15.44
C ALA A 311 -60.52 -16.53 15.21
N ALA A 312 -60.14 -17.61 14.51
CA ALA A 312 -61.01 -18.77 14.33
C ALA A 312 -61.35 -19.41 15.69
N VAL A 313 -62.64 -19.66 15.92
CA VAL A 313 -63.16 -20.36 17.11
C VAL A 313 -63.48 -21.79 16.71
N TRP A 314 -62.85 -22.76 17.38
CA TRP A 314 -63.12 -24.18 17.17
C TRP A 314 -63.92 -24.75 18.34
N LEU A 315 -65.00 -25.46 18.00
CA LEU A 315 -65.81 -26.19 18.97
C LEU A 315 -65.13 -27.55 19.27
N ALA A 316 -64.03 -27.51 20.01
CA ALA A 316 -63.27 -28.69 20.42
C ALA A 316 -62.74 -28.54 21.86
N ASP A 317 -62.54 -29.67 22.55
CA ASP A 317 -61.90 -29.68 23.87
C ASP A 317 -60.42 -29.28 23.74
N PRO A 318 -59.97 -28.19 24.40
CA PRO A 318 -58.59 -27.71 24.32
C PRO A 318 -57.53 -28.74 24.77
N ASN A 319 -57.90 -29.71 25.60
CA ASN A 319 -56.97 -30.75 26.03
C ASN A 319 -56.79 -31.86 24.98
N LYS A 320 -57.82 -32.05 24.13
CA LYS A 320 -57.85 -33.08 23.08
C LYS A 320 -57.49 -32.52 21.70
N THR A 321 -57.47 -31.20 21.56
CA THR A 321 -57.04 -30.46 20.36
C THR A 321 -56.06 -29.38 20.78
N LYS A 322 -54.79 -29.58 20.47
CA LYS A 322 -53.69 -28.73 20.94
C LYS A 322 -52.75 -28.37 19.80
N PHE A 323 -52.20 -27.17 19.89
CA PHE A 323 -51.13 -26.75 19.00
C PHE A 323 -49.83 -27.41 19.44
N ALA A 324 -49.23 -28.19 18.55
CA ALA A 324 -47.87 -28.65 18.68
C ALA A 324 -46.93 -27.63 18.03
N GLN A 325 -45.75 -27.50 18.61
CA GLN A 325 -44.67 -26.68 18.06
C GLN A 325 -43.57 -27.60 17.56
N PHE A 326 -43.02 -27.27 16.41
CA PHE A 326 -41.79 -27.91 15.95
C PHE A 326 -40.64 -27.55 16.90
N PRO A 327 -39.72 -28.48 17.23
CA PRO A 327 -38.56 -28.17 18.07
C PRO A 327 -37.74 -26.99 17.52
N ALA A 328 -37.45 -26.02 18.38
CA ALA A 328 -36.73 -24.78 18.01
C ALA A 328 -35.20 -24.98 17.95
N LEU A 329 -34.74 -25.97 17.18
CA LEU A 329 -33.32 -26.31 17.00
C LEU A 329 -32.49 -25.16 16.41
N TRP A 330 -33.15 -24.20 15.75
CA TRP A 330 -32.51 -23.00 15.23
C TRP A 330 -31.73 -22.20 16.28
N LYS A 331 -32.15 -22.22 17.55
CA LYS A 331 -31.45 -21.51 18.64
C LYS A 331 -30.07 -22.11 18.90
N ASP A 332 -30.01 -23.44 18.97
CA ASP A 332 -28.76 -24.16 19.17
C ASP A 332 -27.88 -24.09 17.93
N ALA A 333 -28.49 -24.18 16.74
CA ALA A 333 -27.79 -24.04 15.46
C ALA A 333 -27.09 -22.67 15.33
N ILE A 334 -27.74 -21.56 15.75
CA ILE A 334 -27.10 -20.23 15.76
C ILE A 334 -25.88 -20.21 16.70
N GLY A 335 -25.99 -20.81 17.89
CA GLY A 335 -24.88 -20.92 18.83
C GLY A 335 -23.69 -21.67 18.24
N LEU A 336 -23.93 -22.82 17.61
CA LEU A 336 -22.90 -23.60 16.92
C LEU A 336 -22.29 -22.84 15.73
N CYS A 337 -23.13 -22.15 14.94
CA CYS A 337 -22.65 -21.32 13.83
C CYS A 337 -21.73 -20.19 14.31
N GLN A 338 -22.02 -19.57 15.46
CA GLN A 338 -21.15 -18.54 16.04
C GLN A 338 -19.81 -19.11 16.51
N ALA A 339 -19.81 -20.29 17.13
CA ALA A 339 -18.59 -20.98 17.55
C ALA A 339 -17.72 -21.37 16.35
N ILE A 340 -18.31 -21.95 15.30
CA ILE A 340 -17.59 -22.31 14.06
C ILE A 340 -17.03 -21.06 13.38
N LYS A 341 -17.80 -19.96 13.32
CA LYS A 341 -17.30 -18.67 12.80
C LYS A 341 -16.09 -18.17 13.59
N ALA A 342 -16.11 -18.27 14.92
CA ALA A 342 -14.96 -17.88 15.74
C ALA A 342 -13.72 -18.73 15.45
N GLN A 343 -13.87 -20.05 15.29
CA GLN A 343 -12.77 -20.96 14.92
C GLN A 343 -12.22 -20.68 13.52
N ILE A 344 -13.08 -20.40 12.54
CA ILE A 344 -12.65 -20.01 11.18
C ILE A 344 -11.85 -18.70 11.24
N MET A 345 -12.33 -17.72 12.02
CA MET A 345 -11.66 -16.43 12.17
C MET A 345 -10.29 -16.59 12.85
N GLU A 346 -10.19 -17.39 13.91
CA GLU A 346 -8.92 -17.71 14.57
C GLU A 346 -7.94 -18.41 13.63
N SER A 347 -8.39 -19.44 12.91
CA SER A 347 -7.54 -20.20 11.99
C SER A 347 -7.11 -19.41 10.76
N LEU A 348 -7.90 -18.43 10.32
CA LEU A 348 -7.52 -17.49 9.25
C LEU A 348 -6.77 -16.27 9.79
N GLU A 349 -6.40 -16.25 11.08
CA GLU A 349 -5.68 -15.13 11.70
C GLU A 349 -6.44 -13.80 11.53
N VAL A 350 -7.78 -13.86 11.53
CA VAL A 350 -8.67 -12.70 11.44
C VAL A 350 -9.29 -12.45 12.81
N THR A 351 -8.90 -11.35 13.46
CA THR A 351 -9.43 -11.00 14.79
C THR A 351 -10.72 -10.18 14.70
N GLU A 352 -11.50 -10.14 15.79
CA GLU A 352 -12.70 -9.29 15.91
C GLU A 352 -12.42 -7.79 15.67
N ALA A 353 -11.22 -7.30 16.01
CA ALA A 353 -10.83 -5.90 15.75
C ALA A 353 -10.56 -5.61 14.26
N MET A 354 -10.43 -6.66 13.44
CA MET A 354 -10.39 -6.54 11.98
C MET A 354 -11.77 -6.35 11.37
N MET A 355 -12.82 -6.76 12.07
CA MET A 355 -14.19 -6.52 11.67
C MET A 355 -14.58 -5.07 11.98
N PRO A 356 -15.31 -4.37 11.10
CA PRO A 356 -15.91 -3.09 11.43
C PRO A 356 -16.73 -3.27 12.71
N ALA A 357 -16.30 -2.63 13.80
CA ALA A 357 -16.82 -2.91 15.12
C ALA A 357 -18.34 -2.66 15.18
N GLN A 358 -19.11 -3.75 15.23
CA GLN A 358 -20.49 -3.70 15.74
C GLN A 358 -20.42 -3.62 17.27
N GLY A 359 -20.36 -2.39 17.77
CA GLY A 359 -20.90 -1.96 19.06
C GLY A 359 -20.77 -2.90 20.27
N LYS A 360 -19.60 -3.45 20.59
CA LYS A 360 -19.38 -4.19 21.84
C LYS A 360 -18.34 -3.53 22.73
N GLY A 361 -18.84 -2.74 23.69
CA GLY A 361 -18.20 -2.37 24.97
C GLY A 361 -16.92 -1.52 24.88
N ARG A 362 -16.71 -0.62 25.86
CA ARG A 362 -15.43 0.07 26.03
C ARG A 362 -14.35 -0.94 26.46
N LYS A 363 -13.74 -1.63 25.49
CA LYS A 363 -12.53 -2.43 25.74
C LYS A 363 -11.39 -1.48 26.16
N ASN A 364 -10.53 -1.92 27.07
CA ASN A 364 -9.41 -1.13 27.58
C ASN A 364 -8.48 -0.72 26.42
N ALA A 365 -8.18 0.57 26.28
CA ALA A 365 -7.37 1.11 25.19
C ALA A 365 -5.98 0.47 25.09
N ALA A 366 -5.39 0.09 26.23
CA ALA A 366 -4.10 -0.61 26.27
C ALA A 366 -4.19 -2.02 25.68
N GLN A 367 -5.27 -2.75 25.96
CA GLN A 367 -5.48 -4.11 25.44
C GLN A 367 -5.83 -4.09 23.95
N MET A 368 -6.62 -3.11 23.51
CA MET A 368 -6.90 -2.89 22.09
C MET A 368 -5.64 -2.50 21.31
N GLY A 369 -4.76 -1.68 21.90
CA GLY A 369 -3.47 -1.31 21.31
C GLY A 369 -2.53 -2.50 21.15
N ALA A 370 -2.44 -3.36 22.17
CA ALA A 370 -1.62 -4.58 22.11
C ALA A 370 -2.14 -5.57 21.06
N MET A 371 -3.46 -5.78 20.99
CA MET A 371 -4.07 -6.64 19.96
C MET A 371 -3.84 -6.08 18.55
N ALA A 372 -4.01 -4.78 18.34
CA ALA A 372 -3.76 -4.14 17.05
C ALA A 372 -2.29 -4.27 16.60
N GLN A 373 -1.33 -4.21 17.54
CA GLN A 373 0.09 -4.41 17.23
C GLN A 373 0.41 -5.85 16.82
N GLN A 374 -0.11 -6.86 17.53
CA GLN A 374 0.09 -8.26 17.16
C GLN A 374 -0.51 -8.58 15.78
N GLU A 375 -1.69 -8.04 15.48
CA GLU A 375 -2.33 -8.18 14.17
C GLU A 375 -1.49 -7.60 13.04
N GLN A 376 -0.89 -6.44 13.28
CA GLN A 376 -0.12 -5.75 12.26
C GLN A 376 1.12 -6.54 11.88
N LEU A 377 1.72 -7.28 12.81
CA LEU A 377 2.87 -8.16 12.54
C LEU A 377 2.52 -9.28 11.55
N VAL A 378 1.41 -10.00 11.77
CA VAL A 378 1.00 -11.11 10.86
C VAL A 378 0.75 -10.60 9.44
N ILE A 379 0.10 -9.43 9.31
CA ILE A 379 -0.12 -8.81 8.01
C ILE A 379 1.18 -8.32 7.38
N ILE A 380 2.10 -7.76 8.18
CA ILE A 380 3.41 -7.32 7.71
C ILE A 380 4.22 -8.51 7.21
N ASP A 381 4.25 -9.64 7.92
CA ASP A 381 4.98 -10.83 7.49
C ASP A 381 4.43 -11.39 6.17
N TYR A 382 3.10 -11.42 6.02
CA TYR A 382 2.45 -11.79 4.76
C TYR A 382 2.81 -10.84 3.61
N ALA A 383 2.75 -9.53 3.85
CA ALA A 383 3.11 -8.52 2.85
C ALA A 383 4.62 -8.58 2.50
N LYS A 384 5.49 -8.73 3.50
CA LYS A 384 6.94 -8.82 3.33
C LYS A 384 7.33 -10.03 2.49
N ARG A 385 6.68 -11.18 2.71
CA ARG A 385 6.91 -12.36 1.87
C ARG A 385 6.51 -12.09 0.41
N TYR A 386 5.40 -11.41 0.17
CA TYR A 386 4.99 -11.01 -1.17
C TYR A 386 6.01 -10.04 -1.80
N GLU A 387 6.55 -9.09 -1.03
CA GLU A 387 7.62 -8.20 -1.50
C GLU A 387 8.86 -8.96 -1.93
N GLU A 388 9.35 -9.87 -1.08
CA GLU A 388 10.60 -10.61 -1.31
C GLU A 388 10.51 -11.54 -2.53
N VAL A 389 9.39 -12.25 -2.70
CA VAL A 389 9.28 -13.30 -3.73
C VAL A 389 8.67 -12.80 -5.04
N MET A 390 7.75 -11.82 -4.98
CA MET A 390 7.05 -11.28 -6.15
C MET A 390 7.53 -9.89 -6.55
N LEU A 391 7.49 -8.89 -5.66
CA LEU A 391 7.71 -7.49 -6.06
C LEU A 391 9.17 -7.10 -6.30
N ASN A 392 10.12 -7.53 -5.45
CA ASN A 392 11.53 -7.19 -5.65
C ASN A 392 12.05 -7.72 -6.99
N PRO A 393 11.80 -8.98 -7.35
CA PRO A 393 12.26 -9.48 -8.63
C PRO A 393 11.46 -8.93 -9.81
N LEU A 394 10.18 -8.57 -9.61
CA LEU A 394 9.39 -7.88 -10.62
C LEU A 394 10.01 -6.52 -10.98
N LEU A 395 10.61 -5.81 -10.02
CA LEU A 395 11.34 -4.56 -10.31
C LEU A 395 12.56 -4.81 -11.21
N GLU A 396 13.29 -5.91 -10.98
CA GLU A 396 14.37 -6.34 -11.87
C GLU A 396 13.84 -6.66 -13.27
N ASP A 397 12.76 -7.43 -13.36
CA ASP A 397 12.16 -7.80 -14.64
C ASP A 397 11.66 -6.55 -15.40
N LEU A 398 11.06 -5.57 -14.71
CA LEU A 398 10.66 -4.29 -15.33
C LEU A 398 11.84 -3.49 -15.86
N PHE A 399 12.94 -3.48 -15.11
CA PHE A 399 14.17 -2.82 -15.51
C PHE A 399 14.83 -3.52 -16.72
N GLU A 400 14.82 -4.85 -16.76
CA GLU A 400 15.32 -5.63 -17.90
C GLU A 400 14.47 -5.41 -19.16
N LEU A 401 13.14 -5.43 -19.03
CA LEU A 401 12.22 -5.17 -20.14
C LEU A 401 12.38 -3.75 -20.68
N ASP A 402 12.53 -2.75 -19.80
CA ASP A 402 12.83 -1.37 -20.20
C ASP A 402 14.10 -1.28 -21.04
N ARG A 403 15.20 -1.86 -20.55
CA ARG A 403 16.49 -1.86 -21.24
C ARG A 403 16.43 -2.55 -22.60
N GLN A 404 15.56 -3.54 -22.75
CA GLN A 404 15.47 -4.33 -23.96
C GLN A 404 14.56 -3.70 -25.03
N PHE A 405 13.36 -3.26 -24.64
CA PHE A 405 12.31 -2.92 -25.60
C PHE A 405 12.09 -1.42 -25.79
N ARG A 406 12.52 -0.58 -24.83
CA ARG A 406 12.35 0.87 -24.93
C ARG A 406 13.28 1.44 -25.99
N THR A 407 12.68 2.11 -26.96
CA THR A 407 13.40 2.71 -28.09
C THR A 407 13.51 4.22 -28.00
N LYS A 408 12.58 4.86 -27.29
CA LYS A 408 12.50 6.32 -27.16
C LYS A 408 12.83 6.79 -25.75
N GLU A 409 13.28 8.03 -25.66
CA GLU A 409 13.44 8.72 -24.38
C GLU A 409 12.07 8.92 -23.72
N LEU A 410 12.04 8.77 -22.40
CA LEU A 410 10.80 8.91 -21.64
C LEU A 410 10.93 10.11 -20.71
N THR A 411 10.02 11.07 -20.87
CA THR A 411 9.92 12.21 -19.97
C THR A 411 9.14 11.79 -18.74
N VAL A 412 9.82 11.66 -17.60
CA VAL A 412 9.21 11.28 -16.32
C VAL A 412 9.25 12.45 -15.36
N ALA A 413 8.15 12.67 -14.64
CA ALA A 413 8.14 13.60 -13.52
C ALA A 413 9.00 13.02 -12.40
N THR A 414 10.20 13.57 -12.21
CA THR A 414 11.03 13.21 -11.07
C THR A 414 10.54 13.97 -9.85
N MET A 415 10.50 13.27 -8.72
CA MET A 415 10.37 13.95 -7.44
C MET A 415 11.73 14.59 -7.16
N GLY A 416 11.83 15.90 -7.39
CA GLY A 416 12.94 16.70 -6.91
C GLY A 416 12.95 16.77 -5.39
N GLU A 417 14.02 17.35 -4.84
CA GLU A 417 14.16 17.68 -3.43
C GLU A 417 12.90 18.39 -2.94
N THR A 418 12.26 17.87 -1.89
CA THR A 418 10.94 18.30 -1.42
C THR A 418 10.87 19.82 -1.27
N GLY A 419 10.05 20.47 -2.10
CA GLY A 419 9.87 21.93 -2.12
C GLY A 419 10.44 22.64 -3.35
N THR A 420 11.23 21.98 -4.19
CA THR A 420 11.89 22.63 -5.35
C THR A 420 11.61 21.87 -6.64
N GLN A 421 10.58 22.32 -7.38
CA GLN A 421 10.19 21.93 -8.76
C GLN A 421 10.01 20.43 -9.05
N LYS A 422 8.81 20.05 -9.53
CA LYS A 422 8.65 18.86 -10.39
C LYS A 422 9.42 19.14 -11.68
N ARG A 423 10.69 18.74 -11.76
CA ARG A 423 11.40 18.75 -13.03
C ARG A 423 10.94 17.53 -13.82
N LEU A 424 10.51 17.78 -15.05
CA LEU A 424 10.41 16.73 -16.03
C LEU A 424 11.84 16.37 -16.40
N GLN A 425 12.26 15.15 -16.07
CA GLN A 425 13.56 14.64 -16.48
C GLN A 425 13.33 13.72 -17.68
N GLU A 426 14.05 13.98 -18.76
CA GLU A 426 14.15 13.06 -19.87
C GLU A 426 15.13 11.96 -19.48
N ILE A 427 14.64 10.73 -19.46
CA ILE A 427 15.41 9.55 -19.09
C ILE A 427 15.74 8.80 -20.39
N PRO A 428 17.02 8.71 -20.79
CA PRO A 428 17.40 8.00 -21.99
C PRO A 428 17.20 6.47 -21.84
N PRO A 429 17.12 5.72 -22.95
CA PRO A 429 17.20 4.27 -22.93
C PRO A 429 18.45 3.80 -22.18
N GLN A 430 18.31 2.73 -21.41
CA GLN A 430 19.36 2.34 -20.48
C GLN A 430 20.52 1.64 -21.18
N ALA A 431 21.74 2.04 -20.83
CA ALA A 431 22.95 1.48 -21.41
C ALA A 431 23.26 0.06 -20.89
N PHE A 432 23.92 -0.74 -21.72
CA PHE A 432 24.32 -2.10 -21.36
C PHE A 432 25.55 -2.06 -20.44
N GLY A 433 25.41 -2.43 -19.15
CA GLY A 433 26.56 -2.60 -18.23
C GLY A 433 26.32 -2.19 -16.79
N GLU A 434 25.34 -1.33 -16.51
CA GLU A 434 25.02 -0.91 -15.14
C GLU A 434 24.23 -2.00 -14.40
N ARG A 435 24.57 -2.22 -13.13
CA ARG A 435 23.87 -3.15 -12.23
C ARG A 435 23.31 -2.37 -11.05
N TYR A 436 22.02 -2.53 -10.82
CA TYR A 436 21.30 -1.90 -9.74
C TYR A 436 20.68 -2.97 -8.84
N PHE A 437 20.59 -2.68 -7.56
CA PHE A 437 19.84 -3.48 -6.61
C PHE A 437 18.51 -2.79 -6.34
N PHE A 438 17.41 -3.51 -6.59
CA PHE A 438 16.06 -3.01 -6.41
C PHE A 438 15.45 -3.59 -5.15
N ARG A 439 14.80 -2.74 -4.37
CA ARG A 439 14.07 -3.16 -3.17
C ARG A 439 12.75 -2.42 -3.08
N TRP A 440 11.69 -3.18 -2.85
CA TRP A 440 10.39 -2.63 -2.47
C TRP A 440 10.43 -2.14 -1.02
N SER A 441 9.96 -0.93 -0.77
CA SER A 441 10.09 -0.23 0.51
C SER A 441 8.79 -0.11 1.30
N GLY A 442 7.68 -0.67 0.79
CA GLY A 442 6.35 -0.62 1.42
C GLY A 442 6.34 -1.07 2.89
N THR A 443 6.65 -2.33 3.17
CA THR A 443 6.65 -2.85 4.56
C THR A 443 7.71 -2.19 5.43
N ALA A 444 8.89 -1.87 4.87
CA ALA A 444 9.97 -1.20 5.58
C ALA A 444 9.55 0.18 6.08
N TYR A 445 8.80 0.93 5.27
CA TYR A 445 8.24 2.24 5.64
C TYR A 445 7.27 2.12 6.83
N VAL A 446 6.35 1.16 6.77
CA VAL A 446 5.36 0.92 7.83
C VAL A 446 6.03 0.52 9.15
N MET A 447 7.02 -0.37 9.09
CA MET A 447 7.81 -0.75 10.27
C MET A 447 8.60 0.43 10.83
N GLY A 448 9.16 1.27 9.96
CA GLY A 448 9.84 2.51 10.36
C GLY A 448 8.92 3.45 11.13
N MET A 449 7.69 3.66 10.64
CA MET A 449 6.68 4.48 11.31
C MET A 449 6.27 3.91 12.68
N GLN A 450 6.13 2.59 12.81
CA GLN A 450 5.83 1.95 14.10
C GLN A 450 7.00 2.10 15.10
N ARG A 451 8.24 1.89 14.63
CA ARG A 451 9.44 2.06 15.45
C ARG A 451 9.58 3.51 15.93
N MET A 452 9.25 4.48 15.07
CA MET A 452 9.24 5.90 15.43
C MET A 452 8.24 6.19 16.55
N GLN A 453 7.00 5.68 16.48
CA GLN A 453 6.02 5.86 17.56
C GLN A 453 6.52 5.26 18.89
N GLN A 454 7.18 4.11 18.85
CA GLN A 454 7.81 3.51 20.03
C GLN A 454 8.97 4.35 20.56
N MET A 455 9.78 4.93 19.68
CA MET A 455 10.85 5.85 20.07
C MET A 455 10.29 7.13 20.72
N ILE A 456 9.20 7.70 20.20
CA ILE A 456 8.52 8.86 20.81
C ILE A 456 7.94 8.49 22.19
N ALA A 457 7.30 7.33 22.29
CA ALA A 457 6.77 6.84 23.56
C ALA A 457 7.90 6.63 24.59
N TRP A 458 9.02 6.03 24.17
CA TRP A 458 10.20 5.86 24.99
C TRP A 458 10.85 7.19 25.39
N MET A 459 10.91 8.17 24.48
CA MET A 459 11.38 9.51 24.78
C MET A 459 10.53 10.18 25.86
N ASN A 460 9.21 10.03 25.82
CA ASN A 460 8.32 10.57 26.86
C ASN A 460 8.58 9.91 28.23
N VAL A 461 8.91 8.61 28.25
CA VAL A 461 9.33 7.92 29.48
C VAL A 461 10.68 8.44 29.97
N LEU A 462 11.67 8.58 29.09
CA LEU A 462 13.01 9.07 29.43
C LEU A 462 12.99 10.51 29.96
N ARG A 463 12.18 11.40 29.37
CA ARG A 463 11.97 12.77 29.89
C ARG A 463 11.32 12.77 31.27
N GLY A 464 10.53 11.75 31.59
CA GLY A 464 9.89 11.59 32.89
C GLY A 464 10.82 11.11 34.01
N VAL A 465 12.06 10.70 33.71
CA VAL A 465 13.03 10.25 34.72
C VAL A 465 13.77 11.46 35.30
N PRO A 466 13.62 11.75 36.61
CA PRO A 466 14.37 12.81 37.27
C PRO A 466 15.89 12.68 37.07
N PRO A 467 16.61 13.78 36.82
CA PRO A 467 18.07 13.76 36.62
C PRO A 467 18.85 13.09 37.76
N GLN A 468 18.32 13.11 38.99
CA GLN A 468 18.97 12.44 40.14
C GLN A 468 18.98 10.91 40.02
N LEU A 469 18.02 10.32 39.31
CA LEU A 469 17.92 8.86 39.13
C LEU A 469 18.76 8.35 37.94
N LEU A 470 19.34 9.24 37.15
CA LEU A 470 20.20 8.89 36.01
C LEU A 470 21.65 8.55 36.40
N ASN A 471 21.97 8.52 37.70
CA ASN A 471 23.26 8.09 38.26
C ASN A 471 24.47 8.73 37.54
N GLY A 472 24.44 10.06 37.38
CA GLY A 472 25.51 10.83 36.73
C GLY A 472 25.48 10.84 35.18
N ARG A 473 24.53 10.14 34.54
CA ARG A 473 24.36 10.17 33.08
C ARG A 473 23.49 11.35 32.65
N LYS A 474 23.85 12.00 31.55
CA LYS A 474 23.05 13.03 30.89
C LYS A 474 22.31 12.44 29.70
N LEU A 475 21.05 12.78 29.55
CA LEU A 475 20.26 12.40 28.38
C LEU A 475 20.53 13.42 27.27
N ASP A 476 21.16 12.98 26.18
CA ASP A 476 21.21 13.73 24.94
C ASP A 476 20.06 13.28 24.03
N VAL A 477 19.14 14.19 23.72
CA VAL A 477 18.00 13.93 22.84
C VAL A 477 18.29 14.25 21.38
N THR A 478 19.44 14.87 21.09
CA THR A 478 19.80 15.37 19.74
C THR A 478 19.77 14.26 18.70
N PRO A 479 20.40 13.08 18.90
CA PRO A 479 20.38 12.01 17.90
C PRO A 479 18.97 11.46 17.63
N ILE A 480 18.07 11.52 18.62
CA ILE A 480 16.68 11.08 18.50
C ILE A 480 15.87 12.11 17.71
N LEU A 481 16.15 13.40 17.92
CA LEU A 481 15.53 14.49 17.17
C LEU A 481 15.98 14.47 15.72
N GLU A 482 17.27 14.30 15.45
CA GLU A 482 17.81 14.14 14.08
C GLU A 482 17.15 12.96 13.38
N PHE A 483 17.24 11.77 13.96
CA PHE A 483 16.64 10.56 13.40
C PHE A 483 15.12 10.67 13.25
N GLY A 484 14.42 11.20 14.26
CA GLY A 484 12.97 11.37 14.22
C GLY A 484 12.53 12.35 13.14
N THR A 485 13.26 13.47 13.00
CA THR A 485 12.98 14.49 11.98
C THR A 485 13.28 13.95 10.58
N GLU A 486 14.38 13.22 10.38
CA GLU A 486 14.71 12.52 9.13
C GLU A 486 13.65 11.50 8.72
N GLN A 487 13.10 10.75 9.66
CA GLN A 487 12.08 9.75 9.35
C GLN A 487 10.70 10.38 9.07
N ILE A 488 10.36 11.51 9.69
CA ILE A 488 9.08 12.21 9.47
C ILE A 488 9.11 13.01 8.17
N PHE A 489 10.18 13.75 7.95
CA PHE A 489 10.27 14.75 6.88
C PHE A 489 11.18 14.32 5.73
N GLY A 490 11.91 13.20 5.87
CA GLY A 490 12.89 12.72 4.91
C GLY A 490 14.27 13.35 5.13
N VAL A 491 15.30 12.71 4.57
CA VAL A 491 16.72 13.12 4.67
C VAL A 491 16.94 14.53 4.11
N ASP A 492 16.13 14.97 3.15
CA ASP A 492 16.35 16.26 2.48
C ASP A 492 15.73 17.45 3.23
N VAL A 493 14.58 17.23 3.88
CA VAL A 493 13.83 18.29 4.58
C VAL A 493 14.25 18.39 6.04
N ALA A 494 14.67 17.27 6.64
CA ALA A 494 15.02 17.22 8.05
C ALA A 494 16.14 18.20 8.45
N PRO A 495 17.24 18.36 7.69
CA PRO A 495 18.28 19.35 8.00
C PRO A 495 17.79 20.80 7.88
N ARG A 496 16.70 21.04 7.12
CA ARG A 496 16.08 22.37 6.99
C ARG A 496 15.11 22.67 8.13
N ILE A 497 14.58 21.64 8.78
CA ILE A 497 13.68 21.75 9.94
C ILE A 497 14.48 21.80 11.24
N LEU A 498 15.54 20.99 11.34
CA LEU A 498 16.44 20.95 12.48
C LEU A 498 17.80 21.54 12.08
N ILE A 499 17.98 22.83 12.37
CA ILE A 499 19.19 23.59 12.02
C ILE A 499 20.16 23.55 13.21
N ASP A 500 21.42 23.17 12.95
CA ASP A 500 22.50 23.26 13.94
C ASP A 500 23.20 24.63 13.88
N GLU A 501 22.82 25.52 14.78
CA GLU A 501 23.37 26.88 14.87
C GLU A 501 24.74 26.93 15.58
N ARG A 502 25.23 25.82 16.15
CA ARG A 502 26.49 25.80 16.92
C ARG A 502 27.75 25.98 16.06
N ASN A 503 27.64 25.70 14.76
CA ASN A 503 28.73 25.84 13.79
C ASN A 503 28.72 27.19 13.05
N LEU A 504 27.88 28.14 13.46
CA LEU A 504 27.97 29.53 13.00
C LEU A 504 29.19 30.15 13.68
N PHE A 505 30.30 30.24 12.94
CA PHE A 505 31.62 30.66 13.42
C PHE A 505 31.60 32.02 14.12
N THR A 506 32.24 32.10 15.29
CA THR A 506 32.69 33.36 15.92
C THR A 506 33.87 33.90 15.11
N ILE A 507 33.85 35.17 14.73
CA ILE A 507 34.99 35.82 14.04
C ILE A 507 36.01 36.24 15.11
N ASP A 508 37.30 36.16 14.82
CA ASP A 508 38.34 36.57 15.78
C ASP A 508 38.22 38.10 16.06
N PRO A 509 38.30 38.58 17.32
CA PRO A 509 38.08 39.98 17.65
C PRO A 509 38.97 40.97 16.90
N GLU A 510 40.18 40.55 16.53
CA GLU A 510 41.12 41.40 15.77
C GLU A 510 40.73 41.53 14.29
N GLU A 511 40.11 40.51 13.70
CA GLU A 511 39.54 40.59 12.36
C GLU A 511 38.26 41.46 12.35
N GLU A 512 37.43 41.35 13.39
CA GLU A 512 36.29 42.24 13.60
C GLU A 512 36.74 43.70 13.79
N ASN A 513 37.84 43.94 14.49
CA ASN A 513 38.46 45.27 14.59
C ASN A 513 38.87 45.82 13.22
N LEU A 514 39.45 44.97 12.37
CA LEU A 514 39.85 45.36 11.01
C LEU A 514 38.62 45.69 10.15
N MET A 515 37.55 44.91 10.28
CA MET A 515 36.27 45.17 9.60
C MET A 515 35.67 46.51 10.04
N MET A 516 35.60 46.75 11.35
CA MET A 516 35.07 48.00 11.91
C MET A 516 35.93 49.21 11.55
N HIS A 517 37.26 49.06 11.55
CA HIS A 517 38.19 50.09 11.09
C HIS A 517 37.97 50.45 9.61
N ASN A 518 37.70 49.45 8.76
CA ASN A 518 37.41 49.64 7.35
C ASN A 518 35.96 50.09 7.07
N GLY A 519 35.18 50.37 8.13
CA GLY A 519 33.82 50.88 8.02
C GLY A 519 32.78 49.81 7.70
N LEU A 520 33.07 48.52 7.89
CA LEU A 520 32.10 47.42 7.81
C LEU A 520 31.46 47.17 9.19
N ASP A 521 30.24 46.66 9.21
CA ASP A 521 29.54 46.29 10.46
C ASP A 521 29.86 44.84 10.82
N ALA A 522 30.24 44.60 12.09
CA ALA A 522 30.44 43.27 12.67
C ALA A 522 29.20 42.87 13.48
N ILE A 523 28.87 41.57 13.51
CA ILE A 523 27.69 41.02 14.19
C ILE A 523 28.14 40.21 15.41
N VAL A 524 27.52 40.46 16.56
CA VAL A 524 27.77 39.68 17.79
C VAL A 524 27.10 38.30 17.70
N HIS A 525 27.87 37.23 17.88
CA HIS A 525 27.40 35.86 17.89
C HIS A 525 27.13 35.36 19.33
N GLU A 526 26.17 34.45 19.50
CA GLU A 526 25.83 33.93 20.84
C GLU A 526 26.98 33.11 21.47
N ALA A 527 27.91 32.61 20.65
CA ALA A 527 29.08 31.86 21.09
C ALA A 527 30.30 32.73 21.47
N ASP A 528 30.27 34.04 21.24
CA ASP A 528 31.41 34.94 21.52
C ASP A 528 31.74 35.00 23.02
N GLU A 529 33.03 35.05 23.34
CA GLU A 529 33.50 35.38 24.68
C GLU A 529 33.45 36.91 24.84
N ASP A 530 32.26 37.43 25.18
CA ASP A 530 31.94 38.87 25.18
C ASP A 530 32.98 39.73 25.94
N ALA A 531 33.53 39.21 27.04
CA ALA A 531 34.53 39.93 27.82
C ALA A 531 35.86 40.13 27.07
N GLN A 532 36.27 39.13 26.27
CA GLN A 532 37.48 39.18 25.46
C GLN A 532 37.28 40.07 24.23
N HIS A 533 36.13 39.97 23.56
CA HIS A 533 35.77 40.83 22.42
C HIS A 533 35.71 42.31 22.84
N ILE A 534 35.03 42.64 23.96
CA ILE A 534 34.99 44.01 24.49
C ILE A 534 36.40 44.55 24.75
N GLN A 535 37.30 43.74 25.33
CA GLN A 535 38.66 44.18 25.62
C GLN A 535 39.48 44.42 24.33
N SER A 536 39.31 43.56 23.32
CA SER A 536 39.99 43.73 22.02
C SER A 536 39.44 44.95 21.27
N HIS A 537 38.12 45.12 21.16
CA HIS A 537 37.51 46.29 20.50
C HIS A 537 37.86 47.60 21.19
N GLN A 538 37.98 47.63 22.52
CA GLN A 538 38.45 48.81 23.25
C GLN A 538 39.90 49.17 22.88
N ARG A 539 40.78 48.17 22.70
CA ARG A 539 42.15 48.41 22.24
C ARG A 539 42.18 48.88 20.79
N GLY A 540 41.40 48.23 19.91
CA GLY A 540 41.24 48.62 18.51
C GLY A 540 40.77 50.08 18.37
N ALA A 541 39.72 50.47 19.07
CA ALA A 541 39.17 51.82 19.07
C ALA A 541 40.19 52.89 19.51
N VAL A 542 41.04 52.57 20.49
CA VAL A 542 42.10 53.48 20.96
C VAL A 542 43.25 53.58 19.95
N MET A 543 43.60 52.48 19.29
CA MET A 543 44.70 52.43 18.33
C MET A 543 44.37 53.08 16.99
N THR A 544 43.18 52.86 16.46
CA THR A 544 42.80 53.32 15.12
C THR A 544 41.96 54.60 15.12
N GLY A 545 41.42 54.97 16.28
CA GLY A 545 40.37 55.98 16.40
C GLY A 545 39.00 55.43 15.96
N ASP A 546 37.92 55.99 16.52
CA ASP A 546 36.53 55.62 16.18
C ASP A 546 35.76 56.84 15.64
N PRO A 547 36.09 57.33 14.42
CA PRO A 547 35.47 58.53 13.87
C PRO A 547 33.98 58.35 13.50
N VAL A 548 33.52 57.11 13.29
CA VAL A 548 32.15 56.77 12.87
C VAL A 548 31.30 56.22 14.03
N GLY A 549 31.92 55.87 15.16
CA GLY A 549 31.23 55.34 16.34
C GLY A 549 30.93 53.83 16.27
N LYS A 550 31.54 53.10 15.33
CA LYS A 550 31.23 51.68 15.05
C LYS A 550 31.77 50.76 16.14
N PHE A 551 32.99 51.00 16.62
CA PHE A 551 33.54 50.27 17.75
C PHE A 551 32.67 50.47 18.99
N ARG A 552 32.25 51.71 19.25
CA ARG A 552 31.39 52.01 20.41
C ARG A 552 30.01 51.36 20.31
N ALA A 553 29.41 51.31 19.12
CA ALA A 553 28.13 50.65 18.89
C ALA A 553 28.24 49.13 19.13
N HIS A 554 29.26 48.50 18.56
CA HIS A 554 29.47 47.06 18.68
C HIS A 554 29.83 46.62 20.11
N ILE A 555 30.62 47.41 20.85
CA ILE A 555 30.87 47.19 22.29
C ILE A 555 29.56 47.20 23.09
N MET A 556 28.61 48.09 22.77
CA MET A 556 27.31 48.11 23.46
C MET A 556 26.48 46.86 23.16
N GLU A 557 26.60 46.28 21.96
CA GLU A 557 25.94 45.03 21.60
C GLU A 557 26.49 43.84 22.40
N HIS A 558 27.82 43.73 22.55
CA HIS A 558 28.43 42.72 23.44
C HIS A 558 28.03 42.92 24.91
N MET A 559 27.93 44.16 25.41
CA MET A 559 27.44 44.42 26.77
C MET A 559 25.99 43.95 26.97
N LYS A 560 25.14 44.13 25.95
CA LYS A 560 23.75 43.66 25.95
C LYS A 560 23.67 42.13 25.85
N ALA A 561 24.51 41.51 25.03
CA ALA A 561 24.63 40.05 24.92
C ALA A 561 25.09 39.43 26.24
N MET A 562 26.11 40.00 26.87
CA MET A 562 26.61 39.57 28.19
C MET A 562 25.53 39.66 29.27
N GLN A 563 24.76 40.76 29.32
CA GLN A 563 23.66 40.92 30.27
C GLN A 563 22.56 39.87 30.03
N THR A 564 22.25 39.57 28.76
CA THR A 564 21.27 38.56 28.38
C THR A 564 21.73 37.16 28.77
N LYS A 565 23.01 36.82 28.54
CA LYS A 565 23.61 35.55 28.96
C LYS A 565 23.56 35.38 30.48
N LEU A 566 23.90 36.43 31.24
CA LEU A 566 23.82 36.44 32.71
C LEU A 566 22.37 36.23 33.19
N GLN A 567 21.40 36.87 32.54
CA GLN A 567 19.99 36.76 32.89
C GLN A 567 19.41 35.38 32.58
N LYS A 568 19.81 34.76 31.45
CA LYS A 568 19.49 33.36 31.12
C LYS A 568 20.09 32.39 32.16
N GLN A 569 21.30 32.65 32.63
CA GLN A 569 21.98 31.80 33.62
C GLN A 569 21.34 31.90 35.02
N MET A 570 20.84 33.08 35.41
CA MET A 570 20.08 33.25 36.67
C MET A 570 18.64 32.74 36.57
N GLY A 571 18.02 32.77 35.40
CA GLY A 571 16.69 32.17 35.15
C GLY A 571 16.67 30.64 35.26
N ALA A 572 17.82 29.97 35.08
CA ALA A 572 17.95 28.52 35.22
C ALA A 572 18.00 28.03 36.69
N GLN A 573 18.09 28.94 37.68
CA GLN A 573 18.10 28.60 39.12
C GLN A 573 16.76 28.83 39.83
N GLN A 574 15.73 29.34 39.16
CA GLN A 574 14.36 29.31 39.67
C GLN A 574 13.55 28.23 38.94
N PRO A 575 12.80 27.36 39.65
CA PRO A 575 11.89 26.41 39.01
C PRO A 575 10.69 27.18 38.47
N GLN A 576 10.87 27.87 37.34
CA GLN A 576 9.81 28.52 36.62
C GLN A 576 9.10 27.46 35.78
N GLY A 577 7.82 27.24 36.08
CA GLY A 577 6.98 26.21 35.46
C GLY A 577 7.06 26.27 33.93
N MET A 578 7.23 25.10 33.32
CA MET A 578 7.39 24.96 31.87
C MET A 578 6.24 25.63 31.10
N PRO A 579 6.52 26.38 30.03
CA PRO A 579 5.54 26.80 29.04
C PRO A 579 4.85 25.59 28.42
N GLY A 580 3.52 25.63 28.36
CA GLY A 580 2.67 24.53 27.94
C GLY A 580 2.93 24.06 26.51
N VAL A 581 3.15 22.76 26.35
CA VAL A 581 3.01 22.06 25.08
C VAL A 581 1.51 22.06 24.68
N PRO A 582 1.13 22.40 23.44
CA PRO A 582 -0.24 22.30 22.97
C PRO A 582 -0.68 20.82 22.96
N GLY A 583 -1.38 20.43 24.02
CA GLY A 583 -1.79 19.04 24.27
C GLY A 583 -1.95 18.75 25.75
N GLY A 584 -2.63 19.66 26.47
CA GLY A 584 -2.87 19.53 27.91
C GLY A 584 -3.62 18.25 28.23
N ALA A 585 -2.94 17.35 28.93
CA ALA A 585 -3.48 16.11 29.46
C ALA A 585 -4.57 16.41 30.52
N GLY A 586 -5.78 15.93 30.26
CA GLY A 586 -6.82 15.81 31.27
C GLY A 586 -6.46 14.74 32.32
N PRO A 587 -7.07 14.78 33.52
CA PRO A 587 -6.75 13.83 34.59
C PRO A 587 -7.26 12.43 34.22
N GLY A 588 -6.34 11.45 34.08
CA GLY A 588 -6.72 10.04 33.85
C GLY A 588 -5.78 9.17 33.03
N VAL A 589 -4.56 9.62 32.69
CA VAL A 589 -3.60 8.78 31.94
C VAL A 589 -2.99 7.71 32.86
N ALA A 590 -3.18 6.44 32.49
CA ALA A 590 -2.62 5.30 33.19
C ALA A 590 -1.08 5.27 33.06
N GLY A 591 -0.37 5.27 34.19
CA GLY A 591 1.08 5.05 34.24
C GLY A 591 1.89 5.96 35.16
N THR A 592 1.33 7.05 35.69
CA THR A 592 2.05 7.92 36.65
C THR A 592 1.79 7.49 38.10
N PRO A 593 2.83 7.23 38.93
CA PRO A 593 2.65 6.94 40.34
C PRO A 593 2.18 8.19 41.08
N ARG A 594 1.01 8.13 41.74
CA ARG A 594 0.54 9.20 42.63
C ARG A 594 1.43 9.25 43.88
N LEU A 595 2.16 10.36 44.06
CA LEU A 595 2.73 10.71 45.36
C LEU A 595 1.62 11.23 46.29
N GLY A 596 1.45 10.59 47.44
CA GLY A 596 0.77 11.14 48.62
C GLY A 596 -0.77 11.10 48.61
N ALA A 597 -1.35 10.00 49.08
CA ALA A 597 -2.72 10.01 49.61
C ALA A 597 -2.78 9.14 50.86
N GLN A 598 -3.03 9.77 52.01
CA GLN A 598 -3.30 9.12 53.30
C GLN A 598 -4.50 8.16 53.19
N PRO A 599 -4.54 7.08 54.00
CA PRO A 599 -5.59 6.07 53.90
C PRO A 599 -6.93 6.65 54.36
N SER A 600 -7.86 6.82 53.42
CA SER A 600 -9.25 7.17 53.72
C SER A 600 -10.05 5.90 54.05
N MET A 601 -10.87 6.00 55.09
CA MET A 601 -11.69 4.93 55.67
C MET A 601 -12.67 4.29 54.67
N PRO A 602 -13.03 3.00 54.86
CA PRO A 602 -13.90 2.28 53.94
C PRO A 602 -15.34 2.81 53.99
N ARG A 603 -15.91 3.14 52.81
CA ARG A 603 -17.33 3.50 52.66
C ARG A 603 -18.22 2.25 52.75
N PRO A 604 -19.38 2.33 53.43
CA PRO A 604 -20.29 1.20 53.59
C PRO A 604 -20.98 0.83 52.27
N GLN A 605 -21.00 -0.47 52.00
CA GLN A 605 -21.62 -1.10 50.84
C GLN A 605 -23.14 -1.17 51.06
N GLN A 606 -23.93 -0.54 50.21
CA GLN A 606 -25.39 -0.70 50.26
C GLN A 606 -25.80 -2.09 49.74
N PRO A 607 -26.87 -2.68 50.31
CA PRO A 607 -27.31 -4.01 49.93
C PRO A 607 -27.88 -4.05 48.49
N PRO A 608 -27.79 -5.20 47.81
CA PRO A 608 -28.23 -5.34 46.41
C PRO A 608 -29.73 -5.05 46.27
N GLY A 609 -30.07 -4.08 45.41
CA GLY A 609 -31.46 -3.70 45.10
C GLY A 609 -31.83 -2.24 45.37
N ALA A 610 -30.94 -1.44 45.98
CA ALA A 610 -31.15 -0.01 46.14
C ALA A 610 -30.95 0.74 44.81
N ILE A 611 -31.95 1.54 44.41
CA ILE A 611 -31.93 2.38 43.21
C ILE A 611 -30.94 3.55 43.44
N HIS A 612 -30.01 3.75 42.50
CA HIS A 612 -29.01 4.81 42.56
C HIS A 612 -29.70 6.20 42.54
N PRO A 613 -29.21 7.20 43.31
CA PRO A 613 -29.87 8.51 43.45
C PRO A 613 -30.14 9.25 42.13
N ASP A 614 -29.37 8.94 41.09
CA ASP A 614 -29.52 9.52 39.74
C ASP A 614 -30.71 8.96 38.94
N HIS A 615 -31.41 7.93 39.45
CA HIS A 615 -32.59 7.32 38.82
C HIS A 615 -33.92 7.74 39.48
N ILE A 616 -33.89 8.70 40.40
CA ILE A 616 -35.12 9.27 40.97
C ILE A 616 -35.67 10.28 39.97
N GLN A 617 -36.80 9.93 39.33
CA GLN A 617 -37.54 10.79 38.42
C GLN A 617 -38.06 12.04 39.17
N ASP A 618 -37.76 13.22 38.65
CA ASP A 618 -38.19 14.51 39.21
C ASP A 618 -39.71 14.67 39.11
N ALA A 619 -40.38 14.84 40.25
CA ALA A 619 -41.84 14.83 40.38
C ALA A 619 -42.54 16.09 39.83
N MET A 620 -41.80 17.04 39.24
CA MET A 620 -42.36 18.27 38.65
C MET A 620 -42.31 18.33 37.12
N ALA A 621 -41.85 17.28 36.43
CA ALA A 621 -41.84 17.26 34.97
C ALA A 621 -43.23 16.87 34.40
N GLY A 622 -44.07 17.86 34.11
CA GLY A 622 -45.31 17.68 33.34
C GLY A 622 -45.04 17.27 31.88
N PRO A 623 -46.00 16.62 31.21
CA PRO A 623 -45.78 15.95 29.92
C PRO A 623 -45.57 16.95 28.77
N ARG A 624 -44.61 16.65 27.90
CA ARG A 624 -44.51 17.16 26.53
C ARG A 624 -44.68 16.02 25.55
#